data_AF-A0A538U0Y6-F1
#
_entry.id   AF-A0A538U0Y6-F1
#
_cell.length_a   1.000
_cell.length_b   1.000
_cell.length_c   1.000
_cell.angle_alpha   90.00
_cell.angle_beta   90.00
_cell.angle_gamma   90.00
#
_symmetry.space_group_name_H-M   'P 1'
#
loop_
_entity.id
_entity.type
_entity.pdbx_description
1 polymer ?
#
loop_
_entity_poly.entity_id
_entity_poly.type
_entity_poly.pdbx_seq_one_letter_code
_entity_poly.pdbx_strand_id
1 'polypeptide(L)'
;MAPPTLRRLIDRTALDTLLMAASAVSPGLEAWVVDRDGAQVAGASDGSAGAPVSPSGMATRTVVVDGTQIGTVAVRAGDETIAASVGELIGRAIELAAIEGLGRRAVTAAAIGDLRELALLSRLSETLASAVDPAGIAGCVLSTVTRPLGPAVGFVVGPDDETLLAVSGPDDDVAALRADAAPVIARLRAEDPTIGSCAEVDRPSDDRFEAILATFLRTARGHHGTIVLGRSAGAAPVTAADRQLLASVAGQAAVAIERADLQHQIVERRALDHELAIGRRIQFSLMPRRFPSIDGWEIASAYEPAREVGGDFYDVFRIRDRGDCIGLVVADVTGKGIPAAILMADSRGLIHAAADHSADPAETLTRVNRILVDERASGLFVTVAHATLDTRTGRLVLARAGHDPVHVLRADGRLEILEPPGRLIGMVAELDLAAIELRLEPGDA
;
A
#
# COMPACT_ATOMS: atom_id res chain seq x y z
N MET A 1 40.93 50.06 9.46
CA MET A 1 39.62 50.28 8.80
C MET A 1 38.55 49.57 9.59
N ALA A 2 37.40 50.18 9.83
CA ALA A 2 36.28 49.44 10.40
C ALA A 2 35.89 48.30 9.44
N PRO A 3 35.59 47.09 9.95
CA PRO A 3 35.15 45.98 9.11
C PRO A 3 33.89 46.39 8.32
N PRO A 4 33.74 45.94 7.07
CA PRO A 4 32.62 46.33 6.24
C PRO A 4 31.28 45.87 6.84
N THR A 5 30.25 46.69 6.69
CA THR A 5 28.88 46.41 7.15
C THR A 5 28.01 45.92 5.99
N LEU A 6 26.96 45.12 6.28
CA LEU A 6 26.08 44.58 5.23
C LEU A 6 25.49 45.69 4.35
N ARG A 7 25.09 46.81 4.96
CA ARG A 7 24.56 48.00 4.26
C ARG A 7 25.50 48.63 3.23
N ARG A 8 26.82 48.38 3.34
CA ARG A 8 27.84 48.89 2.41
C ARG A 8 28.20 47.88 1.33
N LEU A 9 27.96 46.59 1.58
CA LEU A 9 28.41 45.50 0.71
C LEU A 9 27.33 45.03 -0.27
N ILE A 10 26.04 45.28 0.00
CA ILE A 10 24.95 44.70 -0.79
C ILE A 10 23.93 45.76 -1.20
N ASP A 11 23.41 45.64 -2.42
CA ASP A 11 22.32 46.47 -2.93
C ASP A 11 21.01 46.13 -2.21
N ARG A 12 20.39 47.14 -1.59
CA ARG A 12 19.11 47.00 -0.89
C ARG A 12 18.01 46.45 -1.80
N THR A 13 18.00 46.84 -3.07
CA THR A 13 17.00 46.37 -4.05
C THR A 13 17.10 44.86 -4.28
N ALA A 14 18.34 44.34 -4.34
CA ALA A 14 18.59 42.91 -4.50
C ALA A 14 18.15 42.13 -3.25
N LEU A 15 18.42 42.69 -2.07
CA LEU A 15 18.03 42.11 -0.79
C LEU A 15 16.50 42.07 -0.61
N ASP A 16 15.81 43.17 -0.94
CA ASP A 16 14.34 43.22 -0.90
C ASP A 16 13.73 42.21 -1.87
N THR A 17 14.29 42.04 -3.07
CA THR A 17 13.83 41.03 -4.05
C THR A 17 14.00 39.60 -3.51
N LEU A 18 15.14 39.32 -2.87
CA LEU A 18 15.44 38.02 -2.27
C LEU A 18 14.47 37.71 -1.12
N LEU A 19 14.20 38.68 -0.25
CA LEU A 19 13.26 38.52 0.87
C LEU A 19 11.80 38.38 0.39
N MET A 20 11.42 39.07 -0.68
CA MET A 20 10.12 38.87 -1.33
C MET A 20 9.99 37.44 -1.87
N ALA A 21 11.03 36.90 -2.51
CA ALA A 21 11.02 35.51 -2.97
C ALA A 21 10.90 34.52 -1.81
N ALA A 22 11.58 34.80 -0.68
CA ALA A 22 11.49 33.99 0.52
C ALA A 22 10.08 33.96 1.11
N SER A 23 9.38 35.11 1.16
CA SER A 23 8.01 35.18 1.70
C SER A 23 6.99 34.33 0.93
N ALA A 24 7.29 33.98 -0.33
CA ALA A 24 6.43 33.14 -1.17
C ALA A 24 6.59 31.63 -0.90
N VAL A 25 7.53 31.24 -0.04
CA VAL A 25 7.85 29.84 0.29
C VAL A 25 6.74 29.17 1.09
N SER A 26 6.23 29.87 2.10
CA SER A 26 5.21 29.33 3.01
C SER A 26 4.34 30.46 3.54
N PRO A 27 3.01 30.25 3.71
CA PRO A 27 2.13 31.27 4.26
C PRO A 27 2.61 31.78 5.63
N GLY A 28 2.69 33.11 5.78
CA GLY A 28 3.12 33.74 7.03
C GLY A 28 4.63 33.69 7.30
N LEU A 29 5.45 33.29 6.31
CA LEU A 29 6.90 33.36 6.42
C LEU A 29 7.39 34.80 6.37
N GLU A 30 8.18 35.19 7.36
CA GLU A 30 8.84 36.49 7.42
C GLU A 30 10.35 36.31 7.61
N ALA A 31 11.13 37.16 6.93
CA ALA A 31 12.58 37.13 7.02
C ALA A 31 13.15 38.54 7.25
N TRP A 32 14.20 38.62 8.06
CA TRP A 32 14.94 39.84 8.38
C TRP A 32 16.41 39.65 8.14
N VAL A 33 17.07 40.70 7.68
CA VAL A 33 18.52 40.79 7.60
C VAL A 33 18.97 41.89 8.53
N VAL A 34 19.80 41.53 9.50
CA VAL A 34 20.30 42.41 10.56
C VAL A 34 21.80 42.58 10.38
N ASP A 35 22.28 43.81 10.42
CA ASP A 35 23.71 44.13 10.33
C ASP A 35 24.41 43.75 11.64
N ARG A 36 25.74 43.69 11.64
CA ARG A 36 26.52 43.29 12.82
C ARG A 36 26.31 44.18 14.06
N ASP A 37 25.86 45.42 13.86
CA ASP A 37 25.57 46.40 14.91
C ASP A 37 24.14 46.29 15.46
N GLY A 38 23.37 45.29 14.98
CA GLY A 38 21.98 45.07 15.36
C GLY A 38 20.98 45.90 14.55
N ALA A 39 21.44 46.73 13.61
CA ALA A 39 20.53 47.52 12.79
C ALA A 39 19.89 46.67 11.68
N GLN A 40 18.57 46.71 11.55
CA GLN A 40 17.86 46.04 10.45
C GLN A 40 18.28 46.64 9.09
N VAL A 41 18.73 45.79 8.18
CA VAL A 41 19.14 46.16 6.81
C VAL A 41 17.98 46.05 5.84
N ALA A 42 17.20 44.96 5.94
CA ALA A 42 15.99 44.70 5.17
C ALA A 42 15.11 43.65 5.89
N GLY A 43 13.84 43.52 5.50
CA GLY A 43 12.89 42.56 6.11
C GLY A 43 11.54 43.16 6.46
N ALA A 44 10.61 42.32 6.89
CA ALA A 44 9.23 42.72 7.17
C ALA A 44 9.17 43.86 8.20
N SER A 45 8.46 44.93 7.84
CA SER A 45 8.15 46.07 8.70
C SER A 45 6.70 46.50 8.46
N ASP A 46 5.81 46.18 9.39
CA ASP A 46 4.52 46.86 9.49
C ASP A 46 4.58 47.86 10.65
N GLY A 47 4.68 49.15 10.32
CA GLY A 47 4.04 50.22 11.10
C GLY A 47 4.65 50.71 12.42
N SER A 48 5.76 50.19 12.97
CA SER A 48 6.38 50.83 14.14
C SER A 48 7.90 50.96 14.02
N ALA A 49 8.38 52.20 14.10
CA ALA A 49 9.78 52.49 14.31
C ALA A 49 10.15 52.09 15.74
N GLY A 50 10.90 50.99 15.92
CA GLY A 50 11.64 50.76 17.16
C GLY A 50 11.81 49.31 17.59
N ALA A 51 13.08 48.98 17.89
CA ALA A 51 13.60 47.84 18.68
C ALA A 51 13.93 46.52 17.94
N PRO A 52 15.04 45.86 18.32
CA PRO A 52 15.61 44.73 17.62
C PRO A 52 14.77 43.47 17.86
N VAL A 53 14.56 42.71 16.78
CA VAL A 53 13.89 41.41 16.79
C VAL A 53 14.52 40.53 17.88
N SER A 54 13.79 40.22 18.95
CA SER A 54 14.21 39.19 19.90
C SER A 54 14.14 37.82 19.20
N PRO A 55 15.22 37.01 19.22
CA PRO A 55 15.31 35.76 18.45
C PRO A 55 14.44 34.61 18.99
N SER A 56 13.61 34.82 20.00
CA SER A 56 12.78 33.77 20.58
C SER A 56 11.73 33.30 19.57
N GLY A 57 11.90 32.07 19.06
CA GLY A 57 10.99 31.45 18.08
C GLY A 57 11.33 31.70 16.62
N MET A 58 12.56 32.15 16.31
CA MET A 58 13.04 32.33 14.93
C MET A 58 14.28 31.48 14.65
N ALA A 59 14.33 30.90 13.44
CA ALA A 59 15.56 30.32 12.94
C ALA A 59 16.53 31.46 12.59
N THR A 60 17.77 31.39 13.07
CA THR A 60 18.79 32.41 12.80
C THR A 60 20.01 31.79 12.14
N ARG A 61 20.57 32.50 11.15
CA ARG A 61 21.80 32.13 10.46
C ARG A 61 22.75 33.31 10.43
N THR A 62 23.96 33.10 10.91
CA THR A 62 25.03 34.10 10.84
C THR A 62 25.57 34.22 9.41
N VAL A 63 25.89 35.45 9.00
CA VAL A 63 26.51 35.75 7.69
C VAL A 63 27.98 36.08 7.91
N VAL A 64 28.87 35.31 7.29
CA VAL A 64 30.32 35.42 7.47
C VAL A 64 31.03 35.63 6.13
N VAL A 65 31.86 36.68 6.05
CA VAL A 65 32.71 36.97 4.87
C VAL A 65 34.15 37.09 5.34
N ASP A 66 35.07 36.37 4.70
CA ASP A 66 36.50 36.31 5.06
C ASP A 66 36.72 36.05 6.57
N GLY A 67 35.94 35.13 7.14
CA GLY A 67 36.01 34.76 8.55
C GLY A 67 35.45 35.82 9.53
N THR A 68 34.91 36.92 9.02
CA THR A 68 34.31 38.00 9.83
C THR A 68 32.79 37.97 9.73
N GLN A 69 32.10 37.94 10.88
CA GLN A 69 30.65 38.13 10.91
C GLN A 69 30.28 39.55 10.46
N ILE A 70 29.46 39.63 9.42
CA ILE A 70 28.96 40.90 8.86
C ILE A 70 27.47 41.13 9.13
N GLY A 71 26.73 40.09 9.58
CA GLY A 71 25.36 40.23 10.06
C GLY A 71 24.68 38.88 10.32
N THR A 72 23.36 38.89 10.39
CA THR A 72 22.51 37.74 10.70
C THR A 72 21.23 37.78 9.89
N VAL A 73 20.82 36.63 9.35
CA VAL A 73 19.50 36.40 8.79
C VAL A 73 18.62 35.75 9.86
N ALA A 74 17.42 36.29 10.09
CA ALA A 74 16.42 35.69 10.97
C ALA A 74 15.18 35.35 10.14
N VAL A 75 14.61 34.17 10.33
CA VAL A 75 13.43 33.69 9.61
C VAL A 75 12.41 33.13 10.58
N ARG A 76 11.15 33.52 10.40
CA ARG A 76 9.99 33.01 11.11
C ARG A 76 9.08 32.30 10.12
N ALA A 77 8.74 31.04 10.38
CA ALA A 77 7.78 30.27 9.60
C ALA A 77 7.02 29.29 10.53
N GLY A 78 5.93 28.72 10.04
CA GLY A 78 5.17 27.68 10.78
C GLY A 78 5.92 26.35 10.91
N ASP A 79 6.89 26.10 10.03
CA ASP A 79 7.77 24.92 10.03
C ASP A 79 9.23 25.36 10.27
N GLU A 80 9.86 24.82 11.31
CA GLU A 80 11.24 25.15 11.71
C GLU A 80 12.28 24.74 10.64
N THR A 81 12.03 23.64 9.93
CA THR A 81 12.87 23.14 8.84
C THR A 81 12.84 24.09 7.64
N ILE A 82 11.64 24.60 7.31
CA ILE A 82 11.47 25.61 6.26
C ILE A 82 12.18 26.91 6.66
N ALA A 83 12.00 27.37 7.90
CA ALA A 83 12.66 28.57 8.40
C ALA A 83 14.19 28.47 8.33
N ALA A 84 14.76 27.33 8.76
CA ALA A 84 16.19 27.07 8.69
C ALA A 84 16.72 27.03 7.23
N SER A 85 16.00 26.34 6.33
CA SER A 85 16.39 26.21 4.91
C SER A 85 16.39 27.56 4.19
N VAL A 86 15.34 28.37 4.41
CA VAL A 86 15.25 29.73 3.86
C VAL A 86 16.35 30.63 4.42
N GLY A 87 16.64 30.51 5.73
CA GLY A 87 17.75 31.22 6.36
C GLY A 87 19.09 30.87 5.72
N GLU A 88 19.34 29.59 5.45
CA GLU A 88 20.54 29.08 4.76
C GLU A 88 20.70 29.65 3.36
N LEU A 89 19.64 29.59 2.55
CA LEU A 89 19.67 30.10 1.18
C LEU A 89 19.94 31.61 1.13
N ILE A 90 19.24 32.39 1.97
CA ILE A 90 19.42 33.85 2.01
C ILE A 90 20.84 34.20 2.48
N GLY A 91 21.30 33.58 3.58
CA GLY A 91 22.61 33.91 4.12
C GLY A 91 23.75 33.53 3.18
N ARG A 92 23.67 32.37 2.52
CA ARG A 92 24.68 31.94 1.54
C ARG A 92 24.71 32.85 0.31
N ALA A 93 23.54 33.31 -0.15
CA ALA A 93 23.46 34.27 -1.24
C ALA A 93 24.13 35.60 -0.88
N ILE A 94 23.93 36.07 0.35
CA ILE A 94 24.55 37.29 0.89
C ILE A 94 26.08 37.13 0.98
N GLU A 95 26.58 36.00 1.47
CA GLU A 95 28.02 35.71 1.56
C GLU A 95 28.67 35.69 0.17
N LEU A 96 28.07 34.98 -0.78
CA LEU A 96 28.57 34.90 -2.16
C LEU A 96 28.54 36.29 -2.85
N ALA A 97 27.48 37.07 -2.66
CA ALA A 97 27.35 38.41 -3.23
C ALA A 97 28.36 39.41 -2.63
N ALA A 98 28.92 39.11 -1.45
CA ALA A 98 29.92 39.91 -0.78
C ALA A 98 31.36 39.54 -1.15
N ILE A 99 31.62 38.30 -1.61
CA ILE A 99 32.97 37.77 -1.88
C ILE A 99 33.46 38.03 -3.32
N GLU A 100 32.58 38.23 -4.32
CA GLU A 100 33.02 38.22 -5.74
C GLU A 100 32.62 39.43 -6.60
N GLY A 101 33.53 39.80 -7.51
CA GLY A 101 33.29 40.66 -8.68
C GLY A 101 32.53 39.97 -9.84
N LEU A 102 32.06 38.74 -9.64
CA LEU A 102 31.03 38.12 -10.46
C LEU A 102 29.69 38.82 -10.13
N GLY A 103 29.03 39.35 -11.16
CA GLY A 103 27.97 40.36 -10.98
C GLY A 103 26.94 39.95 -9.93
N ARG A 104 26.82 40.72 -8.83
CA ARG A 104 25.86 40.59 -7.71
C ARG A 104 24.45 40.11 -8.12
N ARG A 105 24.03 40.42 -9.35
CA ARG A 105 22.77 39.98 -9.97
C ARG A 105 22.68 38.47 -10.19
N ALA A 106 23.75 37.79 -10.59
CA ALA A 106 23.77 36.35 -10.86
C ALA A 106 23.58 35.52 -9.59
N VAL A 107 24.28 35.87 -8.50
CA VAL A 107 24.15 35.21 -7.19
C VAL A 107 22.74 35.38 -6.62
N THR A 108 22.19 36.60 -6.72
CA THR A 108 20.82 36.89 -6.27
C THR A 108 19.80 36.10 -7.10
N ALA A 109 19.99 35.99 -8.41
CA ALA A 109 19.10 35.24 -9.30
C ALA A 109 19.12 33.73 -9.00
N ALA A 110 20.29 33.14 -8.72
CA ALA A 110 20.41 31.74 -8.32
C ALA A 110 19.67 31.46 -7.02
N ALA A 111 19.87 32.27 -5.98
CA ALA A 111 19.20 32.11 -4.69
C ALA A 111 17.68 32.31 -4.77
N ILE A 112 17.21 33.23 -5.62
CA ILE A 112 15.77 33.36 -5.93
C ILE A 112 15.25 32.10 -6.62
N GLY A 113 16.05 31.45 -7.48
CA GLY A 113 15.73 30.16 -8.09
C GLY A 113 15.51 29.07 -7.04
N ASP A 114 16.45 28.91 -6.12
CA ASP A 114 16.38 27.91 -5.04
C ASP A 114 15.16 28.15 -4.12
N LEU A 115 14.88 29.41 -3.77
CA LEU A 115 13.69 29.77 -2.98
C LEU A 115 12.39 29.47 -3.71
N ARG A 116 12.34 29.66 -5.03
CA ARG A 116 11.17 29.30 -5.86
C ARG A 116 10.96 27.79 -5.94
N GLU A 117 12.04 27.02 -6.08
CA GLU A 117 11.98 25.55 -6.04
C GLU A 117 11.41 25.09 -4.69
N LEU A 118 11.96 25.60 -3.58
CA LEU A 118 11.51 25.23 -2.24
C LEU A 118 10.04 25.61 -1.99
N ALA A 119 9.60 26.80 -2.46
CA ALA A 119 8.20 27.21 -2.42
C ALA A 119 7.27 26.27 -3.20
N LEU A 120 7.72 25.78 -4.34
CA LEU A 120 6.95 24.87 -5.18
C LEU A 120 6.84 23.50 -4.53
N LEU A 121 7.96 22.95 -4.04
CA LEU A 121 8.00 21.68 -3.34
C LEU A 121 7.14 21.68 -2.07
N SER A 122 7.12 22.79 -1.32
CA SER A 122 6.24 22.92 -0.14
C SER A 122 4.76 22.87 -0.53
N ARG A 123 4.34 23.67 -1.53
CA ARG A 123 2.94 23.67 -2.01
C ARG A 123 2.53 22.32 -2.60
N LEU A 124 3.44 21.67 -3.32
CA LEU A 124 3.20 20.35 -3.89
C LEU A 124 2.99 19.33 -2.77
N SER A 125 3.83 19.34 -1.74
CA SER A 125 3.66 18.47 -0.57
C SER A 125 2.30 18.66 0.12
N GLU A 126 1.87 19.90 0.34
CA GLU A 126 0.55 20.20 0.91
C GLU A 126 -0.60 19.70 0.02
N THR A 127 -0.50 19.91 -1.29
CA THR A 127 -1.53 19.49 -2.25
C THR A 127 -1.60 17.97 -2.33
N LEU A 128 -0.44 17.29 -2.40
CA LEU A 128 -0.35 15.83 -2.44
C LEU A 128 -0.85 15.17 -1.16
N ALA A 129 -0.77 15.84 -0.01
CA ALA A 129 -1.34 15.31 1.23
C ALA A 129 -2.86 15.13 1.17
N SER A 130 -3.55 15.81 0.24
CA SER A 130 -5.01 15.72 0.05
C SER A 130 -5.44 14.79 -1.09
N ALA A 131 -4.51 14.38 -1.96
CA ALA A 131 -4.79 13.48 -3.08
C ALA A 131 -4.78 12.01 -2.61
N VAL A 132 -5.72 11.22 -3.13
CA VAL A 132 -5.96 9.84 -2.62
C VAL A 132 -5.64 8.76 -3.65
N ASP A 133 -5.56 9.12 -4.94
CA ASP A 133 -5.31 8.18 -6.04
C ASP A 133 -4.19 8.67 -7.00
N PRO A 134 -3.53 7.74 -7.73
CA PRO A 134 -2.44 8.07 -8.65
C PRO A 134 -2.78 9.10 -9.74
N ALA A 135 -4.00 9.09 -10.27
CA ALA A 135 -4.42 10.02 -11.32
C ALA A 135 -4.61 11.45 -10.77
N GLY A 136 -5.23 11.56 -9.58
CA GLY A 136 -5.33 12.82 -8.84
C GLY A 136 -3.97 13.42 -8.51
N ILE A 137 -3.03 12.59 -8.04
CA ILE A 137 -1.64 12.98 -7.78
C ILE A 137 -0.95 13.46 -9.06
N ALA A 138 -1.04 12.68 -10.14
CA ALA A 138 -0.46 13.00 -11.44
C ALA A 138 -0.98 14.35 -11.98
N GLY A 139 -2.29 14.60 -11.87
CA GLY A 139 -2.90 15.87 -12.28
C GLY A 139 -2.43 17.07 -11.46
N CYS A 140 -2.33 16.91 -10.13
CA CYS A 140 -1.81 17.96 -9.25
C CYS A 140 -0.36 18.32 -9.62
N VAL A 141 0.46 17.30 -9.82
CA VAL A 141 1.88 17.45 -10.19
C VAL A 141 2.02 18.16 -11.52
N LEU A 142 1.31 17.71 -12.56
CA LEU A 142 1.27 18.34 -13.88
C LEU A 142 0.92 19.83 -13.79
N SER A 143 -0.17 20.16 -13.10
CA SER A 143 -0.62 21.55 -12.96
C SER A 143 0.37 22.45 -12.20
N THR A 144 1.23 21.83 -11.38
CA THR A 144 2.25 22.52 -10.58
C THR A 144 3.51 22.78 -11.38
N VAL A 145 3.91 21.89 -12.30
CA VAL A 145 5.13 22.05 -13.12
C VAL A 145 4.88 22.78 -14.43
N THR A 146 3.69 22.69 -15.02
CA THR A 146 3.41 23.34 -16.32
C THR A 146 3.30 24.86 -16.22
N ARG A 147 2.94 25.42 -15.06
CA ARG A 147 2.85 26.88 -14.87
C ARG A 147 4.23 27.57 -14.76
N PRO A 148 5.16 27.10 -13.92
CA PRO A 148 6.46 27.74 -13.70
C PRO A 148 7.45 27.53 -14.84
N LEU A 149 7.36 26.41 -15.58
CA LEU A 149 8.28 26.05 -16.65
C LEU A 149 7.99 26.75 -18.00
N GLY A 150 7.03 27.69 -18.03
CA GLY A 150 6.55 28.38 -19.23
C GLY A 150 5.39 27.66 -19.92
N PRO A 151 4.84 28.16 -21.05
CA PRO A 151 3.80 27.47 -21.79
C PRO A 151 4.29 26.06 -22.17
N ALA A 152 3.68 25.06 -21.53
CA ALA A 152 4.05 23.68 -21.67
C ALA A 152 2.79 22.82 -21.73
N VAL A 153 2.81 21.88 -22.66
CA VAL A 153 1.85 20.77 -22.72
C VAL A 153 2.49 19.60 -22.00
N GLY A 154 1.73 18.78 -21.32
CA GLY A 154 2.31 17.69 -20.56
C GLY A 154 1.34 16.55 -20.33
N PHE A 155 1.90 15.40 -20.01
CA PHE A 155 1.16 14.24 -19.57
C PHE A 155 1.96 13.41 -18.58
N VAL A 156 1.25 12.57 -17.83
CA VAL A 156 1.82 11.55 -16.96
C VAL A 156 1.24 10.21 -17.38
N VAL A 157 2.11 9.22 -17.54
CA VAL A 157 1.73 7.81 -17.77
C VAL A 157 2.07 6.96 -16.56
N GLY A 158 1.35 5.86 -16.40
CA GLY A 158 1.57 4.85 -15.37
C GLY A 158 2.83 4.03 -15.63
N PRO A 159 3.09 3.01 -14.80
CA PRO A 159 4.35 2.27 -14.81
C PRO A 159 4.57 1.42 -16.07
N ASP A 160 3.52 1.21 -16.86
CA ASP A 160 3.54 0.58 -18.18
C ASP A 160 3.96 1.54 -19.31
N ASP A 161 4.16 2.84 -19.01
CA ASP A 161 4.38 3.93 -19.97
C ASP A 161 3.24 4.14 -20.99
N GLU A 162 2.11 3.46 -20.85
CA GLU A 162 0.99 3.47 -21.80
C GLU A 162 -0.27 4.10 -21.20
N THR A 163 -0.59 3.73 -19.96
CA THR A 163 -1.79 4.17 -19.26
C THR A 163 -1.68 5.63 -18.89
N LEU A 164 -2.52 6.48 -19.48
CA LEU A 164 -2.52 7.92 -19.22
C LEU A 164 -3.15 8.21 -17.85
N LEU A 165 -2.39 8.76 -16.92
CA LEU A 165 -2.85 9.13 -15.58
C LEU A 165 -3.36 10.57 -15.54
N ALA A 166 -2.71 11.48 -16.26
CA ALA A 166 -3.11 12.88 -16.32
C ALA A 166 -2.55 13.60 -17.55
N VAL A 167 -3.19 14.70 -17.93
CA VAL A 167 -2.80 15.58 -19.04
C VAL A 167 -2.95 17.05 -18.67
N SER A 168 -2.19 17.91 -19.34
CA SER A 168 -2.30 19.37 -19.26
C SER A 168 -2.02 19.97 -20.63
N GLY A 169 -3.01 20.62 -21.23
CA GLY A 169 -2.90 21.26 -22.54
C GLY A 169 -4.01 20.81 -23.50
N PRO A 170 -4.07 21.37 -24.72
CA PRO A 170 -5.03 20.97 -25.75
C PRO A 170 -4.83 19.51 -26.19
N ASP A 171 -5.91 18.79 -26.47
CA ASP A 171 -5.87 17.35 -26.82
C ASP A 171 -4.96 17.06 -28.03
N ASP A 172 -5.02 17.90 -29.08
CA ASP A 172 -4.20 17.75 -30.28
C ASP A 172 -2.70 17.92 -30.00
N ASP A 173 -2.34 18.76 -29.04
CA ASP A 173 -0.96 18.97 -28.64
C ASP A 173 -0.47 17.84 -27.72
N VAL A 174 -1.33 17.35 -26.83
CA VAL A 174 -1.01 16.18 -25.99
C VAL A 174 -0.79 14.95 -26.85
N ALA A 175 -1.63 14.72 -27.85
CA ALA A 175 -1.48 13.58 -28.77
C ALA A 175 -0.15 13.64 -29.54
N ALA A 176 0.23 14.83 -30.00
CA ALA A 176 1.50 15.05 -30.69
C ALA A 176 2.71 14.87 -29.78
N LEU A 177 2.65 15.45 -28.57
CA LEU A 177 3.68 15.30 -27.56
C LEU A 177 3.89 13.82 -27.21
N ARG A 178 2.81 13.03 -27.11
CA ARG A 178 2.91 11.58 -26.84
C ARG A 178 3.64 10.83 -27.95
N ALA A 179 3.37 11.16 -29.21
CA ALA A 179 4.04 10.53 -30.34
C ALA A 179 5.54 10.84 -30.34
N ASP A 180 5.91 12.10 -30.13
CA ASP A 180 7.32 12.55 -30.14
C ASP A 180 8.09 12.18 -28.87
N ALA A 181 7.40 12.00 -27.74
CA ALA A 181 8.02 11.61 -26.48
C ALA A 181 8.34 10.11 -26.39
N ALA A 182 7.67 9.25 -27.17
CA ALA A 182 7.92 7.80 -27.15
C ALA A 182 9.41 7.41 -27.29
N PRO A 183 10.19 7.93 -28.25
CA PRO A 183 11.63 7.66 -28.33
C PRO A 183 12.42 8.22 -27.14
N VAL A 184 11.97 9.33 -26.53
CA VAL A 184 12.60 9.94 -25.35
C VAL A 184 12.45 9.05 -24.13
N ILE A 185 11.25 8.52 -23.90
CA ILE A 185 10.94 7.57 -22.83
C ILE A 185 11.73 6.27 -23.02
N ALA A 186 11.78 5.76 -24.26
CA ALA A 186 12.54 4.54 -24.57
C ALA A 186 14.05 4.71 -24.29
N ARG A 187 14.63 5.86 -24.63
CA ARG A 187 16.03 6.17 -24.30
C ARG A 187 16.23 6.28 -22.79
N LEU A 188 15.36 7.01 -22.10
CA LEU A 188 15.41 7.14 -20.63
C LEU A 188 15.39 5.76 -19.97
N ARG A 189 14.58 4.83 -20.47
CA ARG A 189 14.49 3.44 -19.97
C ARG A 189 15.76 2.63 -20.24
N ALA A 190 16.42 2.84 -21.38
CA ALA A 190 17.64 2.12 -21.75
C ALA A 190 18.88 2.51 -20.92
N GLU A 191 18.87 3.70 -20.32
CA GLU A 191 20.00 4.25 -19.55
C GLU A 191 20.03 3.82 -18.07
N ASP A 192 19.17 2.88 -17.66
CA ASP A 192 18.94 2.46 -16.26
C ASP A 192 18.83 3.64 -15.27
N PRO A 193 17.76 4.42 -15.37
CA PRO A 193 17.66 5.71 -14.72
C PRO A 193 17.53 5.58 -13.19
N THR A 194 18.25 6.45 -12.50
CA THR A 194 18.20 6.62 -11.05
C THR A 194 17.13 7.64 -10.65
N ILE A 195 16.89 7.81 -9.35
CA ILE A 195 15.99 8.85 -8.85
C ILE A 195 16.50 10.22 -9.31
N GLY A 196 15.63 10.98 -9.99
CA GLY A 196 15.96 12.29 -10.54
C GLY A 196 16.60 12.28 -11.93
N SER A 197 16.76 11.12 -12.57
CA SER A 197 17.19 11.05 -13.97
C SER A 197 16.16 11.72 -14.89
N CYS A 198 16.62 12.61 -15.75
CA CYS A 198 15.80 13.36 -16.71
C CYS A 198 16.40 13.22 -18.11
N ALA A 199 15.60 12.81 -19.08
CA ALA A 199 15.95 12.80 -20.50
C ALA A 199 15.34 14.02 -21.19
N GLU A 200 16.07 14.54 -22.18
CA GLU A 200 15.67 15.74 -22.91
C GLU A 200 15.97 15.61 -24.40
N VAL A 201 15.08 16.13 -25.23
CA VAL A 201 15.32 16.34 -26.67
C VAL A 201 15.00 17.79 -27.00
N ASP A 202 16.00 18.51 -27.48
CA ASP A 202 15.82 19.81 -28.13
C ASP A 202 15.30 19.61 -29.56
N ARG A 203 14.40 20.48 -29.99
CA ARG A 203 13.82 20.52 -31.34
C ARG A 203 13.36 19.14 -31.81
N PRO A 204 12.33 18.58 -31.17
CA PRO A 204 11.71 17.33 -31.60
C PRO A 204 11.11 17.44 -33.01
N SER A 205 10.54 16.34 -33.51
CA SER A 205 10.09 16.25 -34.90
C SER A 205 8.88 17.15 -35.17
N ASP A 206 8.04 17.39 -34.17
CA ASP A 206 6.90 18.30 -34.22
C ASP A 206 7.31 19.72 -33.82
N ASP A 207 7.22 20.63 -34.80
CA ASP A 207 7.57 22.05 -34.70
C ASP A 207 6.81 22.82 -33.61
N ARG A 208 5.75 22.24 -33.01
CA ARG A 208 5.04 22.84 -31.87
C ARG A 208 5.86 22.88 -30.60
N PHE A 209 6.90 22.06 -30.49
CA PHE A 209 7.71 21.96 -29.29
C PHE A 209 9.15 22.41 -29.55
N GLU A 210 9.68 23.29 -28.71
CA GLU A 210 11.10 23.64 -28.74
C GLU A 210 11.94 22.56 -28.03
N ALA A 211 11.36 21.89 -27.03
CA ALA A 211 12.02 20.80 -26.30
C ALA A 211 11.01 19.85 -25.64
N ILE A 212 11.41 18.59 -25.44
CA ILE A 212 10.66 17.60 -24.66
C ILE A 212 11.53 17.13 -23.50
N LEU A 213 10.94 17.15 -22.30
CA LEU A 213 11.52 16.66 -21.06
C LEU A 213 10.74 15.45 -20.57
N ALA A 214 11.44 14.40 -20.19
CA ALA A 214 10.84 13.22 -19.57
C ALA A 214 11.64 12.82 -18.33
N THR A 215 10.96 12.53 -17.23
CA THR A 215 11.57 11.94 -16.04
C THR A 215 10.68 10.87 -15.44
N PHE A 216 11.30 9.88 -14.82
CA PHE A 216 10.57 8.81 -14.16
C PHE A 216 10.10 9.22 -12.77
N LEU A 217 8.86 8.87 -12.49
CA LEU A 217 8.30 8.82 -11.15
C LEU A 217 8.85 7.56 -10.48
N ARG A 218 10.08 7.62 -9.97
CA ARG A 218 10.79 6.46 -9.42
C ARG A 218 11.13 6.65 -7.94
N THR A 219 10.95 5.58 -7.17
CA THR A 219 11.44 5.46 -5.80
C THR A 219 12.45 4.31 -5.70
N ALA A 220 12.94 4.04 -4.49
CA ALA A 220 13.78 2.87 -4.23
C ALA A 220 13.05 1.53 -4.51
N ARG A 221 11.71 1.50 -4.50
CA ARG A 221 10.92 0.29 -4.73
C ARG A 221 10.65 0.01 -6.20
N GLY A 222 10.69 1.05 -7.05
CA GLY A 222 10.48 0.86 -8.47
C GLY A 222 10.07 2.12 -9.21
N HIS A 223 9.72 1.91 -10.46
CA HIS A 223 9.16 2.90 -11.35
C HIS A 223 7.63 2.88 -11.22
N HIS A 224 7.03 4.04 -10.96
CA HIS A 224 5.59 4.25 -10.75
C HIS A 224 4.93 5.05 -11.88
N GLY A 225 5.71 5.44 -12.89
CA GLY A 225 5.23 6.17 -14.07
C GLY A 225 6.28 7.10 -14.65
N THR A 226 5.87 7.85 -15.66
CA THR A 226 6.72 8.84 -16.35
C THR A 226 5.95 10.15 -16.49
N ILE A 227 6.58 11.26 -16.11
CA ILE A 227 6.08 12.61 -16.42
C ILE A 227 6.81 13.15 -17.64
N VAL A 228 6.04 13.69 -18.57
CA VAL A 228 6.52 14.26 -19.82
C VAL A 228 6.00 15.68 -19.98
N LEU A 229 6.89 16.60 -20.32
CA LEU A 229 6.58 17.99 -20.62
C LEU A 229 7.14 18.38 -22.00
N GLY A 230 6.29 18.92 -22.85
CA GLY A 230 6.65 19.56 -24.11
C GLY A 230 6.63 21.06 -23.93
N ARG A 231 7.79 21.69 -24.10
CA ARG A 231 7.94 23.15 -24.06
C ARG A 231 7.50 23.72 -25.41
N SER A 232 6.52 24.63 -25.41
CA SER A 232 5.97 25.19 -26.65
C SER A 232 7.00 25.98 -27.46
N ALA A 233 6.81 26.02 -28.77
CA ALA A 233 7.64 26.78 -29.70
C ALA A 233 7.74 28.26 -29.30
N GLY A 234 8.95 28.81 -29.40
CA GLY A 234 9.24 30.20 -29.02
C GLY A 234 9.39 30.45 -27.51
N ALA A 235 9.25 29.42 -26.66
CA ALA A 235 9.62 29.51 -25.26
C ALA A 235 11.15 29.53 -25.07
N ALA A 236 11.61 29.95 -23.88
CA ALA A 236 13.03 29.99 -23.56
C ALA A 236 13.65 28.58 -23.55
N PRO A 237 14.95 28.42 -23.86
CA PRO A 237 15.63 27.12 -23.78
C PRO A 237 15.52 26.47 -22.40
N VAL A 238 15.50 25.14 -22.36
CA VAL A 238 15.48 24.39 -21.10
C VAL A 238 16.75 24.66 -20.30
N THR A 239 16.56 25.03 -19.04
CA THR A 239 17.67 25.33 -18.13
C THR A 239 17.99 24.13 -17.24
N ALA A 240 19.17 24.14 -16.61
CA ALA A 240 19.49 23.17 -15.57
C ALA A 240 18.51 23.24 -14.39
N ALA A 241 18.02 24.44 -14.05
CA ALA A 241 17.02 24.64 -13.01
C ALA A 241 15.67 24.01 -13.37
N ASP A 242 15.27 24.04 -14.65
CA ASP A 242 14.05 23.38 -15.12
C ASP A 242 14.13 21.86 -14.93
N ARG A 243 15.27 21.27 -15.28
CA ARG A 243 15.53 19.83 -15.10
C ARG A 243 15.55 19.44 -13.63
N GLN A 244 16.22 20.22 -12.80
CA GLN A 244 16.25 20.00 -11.35
C GLN A 244 14.85 20.09 -10.74
N LEU A 245 14.07 21.12 -11.11
CA LEU A 245 12.71 21.28 -10.64
C LEU A 245 11.82 20.08 -11.03
N LEU A 246 11.88 19.67 -12.30
CA LEU A 246 11.11 18.52 -12.78
C LEU A 246 11.51 17.24 -12.05
N ALA A 247 12.81 17.00 -11.85
CA ALA A 247 13.32 15.85 -11.10
C ALA A 247 12.86 15.85 -9.62
N SER A 248 12.95 17.00 -8.93
CA SER A 248 12.51 17.16 -7.54
C SER A 248 11.01 16.89 -7.39
N VAL A 249 10.21 17.43 -8.32
CA VAL A 249 8.76 17.22 -8.33
C VAL A 249 8.40 15.78 -8.66
N ALA A 250 9.06 15.17 -9.64
CA ALA A 250 8.87 13.76 -9.98
C ALA A 250 9.19 12.85 -8.80
N GLY A 251 10.22 13.16 -8.01
CA GLY A 251 10.54 12.44 -6.79
C GLY A 251 9.42 12.50 -5.74
N GLN A 252 8.86 13.69 -5.49
CA GLN A 252 7.73 13.83 -4.55
C GLN A 252 6.47 13.14 -5.05
N ALA A 253 6.17 13.27 -6.34
CA ALA A 253 5.05 12.60 -6.99
C ALA A 253 5.17 11.08 -6.90
N ALA A 254 6.36 10.53 -7.14
CA ALA A 254 6.63 9.09 -7.04
C ALA A 254 6.36 8.55 -5.64
N VAL A 255 6.81 9.27 -4.60
CA VAL A 255 6.56 8.89 -3.19
C VAL A 255 5.06 8.94 -2.87
N ALA A 256 4.35 9.95 -3.37
CA ALA A 256 2.91 10.07 -3.14
C ALA A 256 2.10 8.98 -3.86
N ILE A 257 2.43 8.67 -5.13
CA ILE A 257 1.80 7.58 -5.89
C ILE A 257 2.03 6.25 -5.19
N GLU A 258 3.29 5.96 -4.81
CA GLU A 258 3.61 4.73 -4.07
C GLU A 258 2.79 4.62 -2.78
N ARG A 259 2.68 5.72 -2.04
CA ARG A 259 1.90 5.77 -0.81
C ARG A 259 0.42 5.48 -1.09
N ALA A 260 -0.16 6.09 -2.13
CA ALA A 260 -1.55 5.89 -2.50
C ALA A 260 -1.82 4.42 -2.89
N ASP A 261 -0.95 3.82 -3.71
CA ASP A 261 -1.05 2.42 -4.13
C ASP A 261 -0.98 1.47 -2.93
N LEU A 262 -0.03 1.68 -2.03
CA LEU A 262 0.10 0.86 -0.81
C LEU A 262 -1.10 1.02 0.12
N GLN A 263 -1.62 2.25 0.27
CA GLN A 263 -2.83 2.48 1.07
C GLN A 263 -4.02 1.75 0.47
N HIS A 264 -4.18 1.77 -0.85
CA HIS A 264 -5.25 1.04 -1.53
C HIS A 264 -5.15 -0.46 -1.28
N GLN A 265 -3.97 -1.05 -1.49
CA GLN A 265 -3.71 -2.47 -1.24
C GLN A 265 -3.98 -2.89 0.22
N ILE A 266 -3.63 -2.02 1.19
CA ILE A 266 -3.91 -2.27 2.60
C ILE A 266 -5.42 -2.28 2.86
N VAL A 267 -6.18 -1.36 2.26
CA VAL A 267 -7.63 -1.28 2.43
C VAL A 267 -8.31 -2.51 1.82
N GLU A 268 -7.96 -2.89 0.59
CA GLU A 268 -8.50 -4.09 -0.07
C GLU A 268 -8.20 -5.35 0.72
N ARG A 269 -6.95 -5.50 1.19
CA ARG A 269 -6.56 -6.66 2.00
C ARG A 269 -7.33 -6.73 3.31
N ARG A 270 -7.51 -5.60 4.00
CA ARG A 270 -8.33 -5.55 5.23
C ARG A 270 -9.78 -5.94 4.97
N ALA A 271 -10.35 -5.56 3.83
CA ALA A 271 -11.69 -5.96 3.46
C ALA A 271 -11.79 -7.48 3.26
N LEU A 272 -10.84 -8.08 2.53
CA LEU A 272 -10.78 -9.54 2.34
C LEU A 272 -10.58 -10.29 3.66
N ASP A 273 -9.64 -9.85 4.51
CA ASP A 273 -9.40 -10.44 5.82
C ASP A 273 -10.67 -10.36 6.71
N HIS A 274 -11.43 -9.27 6.60
CA HIS A 274 -12.70 -9.12 7.30
C HIS A 274 -13.77 -10.11 6.82
N GLU A 275 -13.91 -10.27 5.50
CA GLU A 275 -14.84 -11.24 4.90
C GLU A 275 -14.50 -12.68 5.30
N LEU A 276 -13.21 -13.04 5.28
CA LEU A 276 -12.75 -14.36 5.72
C LEU A 276 -12.97 -14.58 7.23
N ALA A 277 -12.77 -13.56 8.06
CA ALA A 277 -13.08 -13.63 9.49
C ALA A 277 -14.57 -13.85 9.76
N ILE A 278 -15.45 -13.24 8.95
CA ILE A 278 -16.90 -13.52 9.00
C ILE A 278 -17.17 -14.96 8.61
N GLY A 279 -16.59 -15.43 7.50
CA GLY A 279 -16.70 -16.82 7.04
C GLY A 279 -16.27 -17.82 8.11
N ARG A 280 -15.16 -17.56 8.80
CA ARG A 280 -14.68 -18.36 9.94
C ARG A 280 -15.73 -18.45 11.03
N ARG A 281 -16.28 -17.31 11.45
CA ARG A 281 -17.30 -17.27 12.51
C ARG A 281 -18.55 -18.07 12.14
N ILE A 282 -18.96 -18.02 10.86
CA ILE A 282 -20.07 -18.83 10.34
C ILE A 282 -19.71 -20.31 10.39
N GLN A 283 -18.56 -20.73 9.86
CA GLN A 283 -18.08 -22.12 9.90
C GLN A 283 -18.08 -22.69 11.33
N PHE A 284 -17.47 -21.97 12.29
CA PHE A 284 -17.46 -22.38 13.70
C PHE A 284 -18.85 -22.42 14.34
N SER A 285 -19.79 -21.62 13.85
CA SER A 285 -21.18 -21.67 14.31
C SER A 285 -21.93 -22.91 13.80
N LEU A 286 -21.48 -23.48 12.67
CA LEU A 286 -22.03 -24.68 12.04
C LEU A 286 -21.38 -25.96 12.58
N MET A 287 -20.22 -25.87 13.23
CA MET A 287 -19.61 -26.97 13.98
C MET A 287 -20.36 -27.22 15.30
N PRO A 288 -20.34 -28.45 15.83
CA PRO A 288 -20.96 -28.76 17.12
C PRO A 288 -20.33 -27.94 18.26
N ARG A 289 -21.15 -27.18 18.97
CA ARG A 289 -20.72 -26.41 20.15
C ARG A 289 -20.62 -27.27 21.41
N ARG A 290 -21.41 -28.35 21.45
CA ARG A 290 -21.50 -29.32 22.55
C ARG A 290 -21.90 -30.66 21.97
N PHE A 291 -21.31 -31.72 22.51
CA PHE A 291 -21.72 -33.09 22.22
C PHE A 291 -22.84 -33.54 23.17
N PRO A 292 -23.63 -34.56 22.80
CA PRO A 292 -24.56 -35.18 23.72
C PRO A 292 -23.81 -35.73 24.94
N SER A 293 -24.36 -35.52 26.14
CA SER A 293 -23.91 -36.23 27.35
C SER A 293 -24.47 -37.65 27.31
N ILE A 294 -23.60 -38.62 27.59
CA ILE A 294 -23.87 -40.06 27.49
C ILE A 294 -23.25 -40.70 28.73
N ASP A 295 -24.06 -41.42 29.50
CA ASP A 295 -23.60 -42.03 30.74
C ASP A 295 -22.53 -43.09 30.45
N GLY A 296 -21.39 -43.01 31.16
CA GLY A 296 -20.26 -43.92 30.99
C GLY A 296 -19.33 -43.61 29.82
N TRP A 297 -19.57 -42.54 29.07
CA TRP A 297 -18.75 -42.12 27.92
C TRP A 297 -18.25 -40.68 28.10
N GLU A 298 -16.97 -40.46 27.75
CA GLU A 298 -16.38 -39.12 27.67
C GLU A 298 -16.09 -38.80 26.20
N ILE A 299 -16.51 -37.62 25.74
CA ILE A 299 -16.30 -37.17 24.36
C ILE A 299 -15.56 -35.83 24.40
N ALA A 300 -14.38 -35.80 23.81
CA ALA A 300 -13.55 -34.62 23.67
C ALA A 300 -13.23 -34.35 22.19
N SER A 301 -12.96 -33.10 21.85
CA SER A 301 -12.50 -32.70 20.51
C SER A 301 -11.57 -31.50 20.59
N ALA A 302 -10.67 -31.37 19.60
CA ALA A 302 -9.82 -30.21 19.40
C ALA A 302 -9.82 -29.85 17.92
N TYR A 303 -9.94 -28.56 17.61
CA TYR A 303 -9.90 -28.03 16.25
C TYR A 303 -8.96 -26.83 16.19
N GLU A 304 -7.88 -26.97 15.43
CA GLU A 304 -6.95 -25.88 15.17
C GLU A 304 -6.79 -25.70 13.65
N PRO A 305 -7.51 -24.74 13.04
CA PRO A 305 -7.44 -24.55 11.60
C PRO A 305 -6.13 -23.86 11.21
N ALA A 306 -5.45 -24.36 10.18
CA ALA A 306 -4.22 -23.76 9.64
C ALA A 306 -4.44 -22.41 8.93
N ARG A 307 -5.69 -22.09 8.56
CA ARG A 307 -6.10 -20.86 7.88
C ARG A 307 -7.41 -20.33 8.46
N GLU A 308 -7.88 -19.19 7.96
CA GLU A 308 -9.08 -18.53 8.48
C GLU A 308 -10.36 -19.37 8.26
N VAL A 309 -10.53 -20.07 7.13
CA VAL A 309 -11.72 -20.91 6.85
C VAL A 309 -11.31 -22.25 6.24
N GLY A 310 -11.75 -23.34 6.85
CA GLY A 310 -11.42 -24.73 6.47
C GLY A 310 -12.62 -25.53 5.94
N GLY A 311 -12.33 -26.71 5.40
CA GLY A 311 -13.32 -27.71 5.01
C GLY A 311 -13.54 -28.80 6.06
N ASP A 312 -12.55 -28.98 6.93
CA ASP A 312 -12.50 -29.96 8.00
C ASP A 312 -13.64 -29.77 9.01
N PHE A 313 -14.25 -30.88 9.44
CA PHE A 313 -15.24 -30.89 10.51
C PHE A 313 -15.29 -32.22 11.24
N TYR A 314 -15.89 -32.19 12.42
CA TYR A 314 -16.28 -33.37 13.18
C TYR A 314 -17.66 -33.17 13.75
N ASP A 315 -18.33 -34.28 14.08
CA ASP A 315 -19.59 -34.23 14.82
C ASP A 315 -19.84 -35.48 15.65
N VAL A 316 -20.58 -35.30 16.74
CA VAL A 316 -21.15 -36.39 17.53
C VAL A 316 -22.61 -36.07 17.82
N PHE A 317 -23.51 -36.93 17.35
CA PHE A 317 -24.94 -36.69 17.42
C PHE A 317 -25.72 -37.96 17.76
N ARG A 318 -26.90 -37.81 18.38
CA ARG A 318 -27.81 -38.93 18.62
C ARG A 318 -28.53 -39.30 17.33
N ILE A 319 -28.55 -40.59 16.99
CA ILE A 319 -29.33 -41.07 15.84
C ILE A 319 -30.79 -41.18 16.28
N ARG A 320 -31.68 -40.48 15.59
CA ARG A 320 -33.10 -40.46 15.98
C ARG A 320 -33.71 -41.84 15.84
N ASP A 321 -34.69 -42.13 16.69
CA ASP A 321 -35.47 -43.37 16.69
C ASP A 321 -34.66 -44.67 16.90
N ARG A 322 -33.37 -44.57 17.29
CA ARG A 322 -32.49 -45.71 17.60
C ARG A 322 -31.95 -45.72 19.03
N GLY A 323 -32.67 -45.08 19.96
CA GLY A 323 -32.39 -45.16 21.40
C GLY A 323 -30.98 -44.70 21.78
N ASP A 324 -30.18 -45.64 22.30
CA ASP A 324 -28.83 -45.42 22.84
C ASP A 324 -27.72 -45.37 21.76
N CYS A 325 -28.09 -45.16 20.49
CA CYS A 325 -27.16 -45.09 19.37
C CYS A 325 -26.73 -43.65 19.05
N ILE A 326 -25.43 -43.44 18.85
CA ILE A 326 -24.86 -42.16 18.39
C ILE A 326 -24.08 -42.33 17.09
N GLY A 327 -24.05 -41.27 16.30
CA GLY A 327 -23.18 -41.11 15.14
C GLY A 327 -21.93 -40.30 15.52
N LEU A 328 -20.77 -40.77 15.06
CA LEU A 328 -19.48 -40.12 15.17
C LEU A 328 -18.99 -39.83 13.74
N VAL A 329 -18.50 -38.62 13.48
CA VAL A 329 -18.02 -38.20 12.16
C VAL A 329 -16.76 -37.39 12.31
N VAL A 330 -15.76 -37.67 11.46
CA VAL A 330 -14.64 -36.79 11.15
C VAL A 330 -14.50 -36.73 9.65
N ALA A 331 -14.34 -35.55 9.09
CA ALA A 331 -14.34 -35.36 7.66
C ALA A 331 -13.52 -34.14 7.23
N ASP A 332 -13.01 -34.20 6.00
CA ASP A 332 -12.27 -33.11 5.37
C ASP A 332 -12.76 -32.90 3.93
N VAL A 333 -13.14 -31.65 3.63
CA VAL A 333 -13.59 -31.22 2.31
C VAL A 333 -12.42 -30.66 1.54
N THR A 334 -12.21 -31.14 0.32
CA THR A 334 -11.13 -30.62 -0.51
C THR A 334 -11.34 -29.17 -0.89
N GLY A 335 -10.22 -28.45 -1.01
CA GLY A 335 -10.21 -27.01 -1.22
C GLY A 335 -10.02 -26.24 0.08
N LYS A 336 -10.40 -24.96 0.07
CA LYS A 336 -10.24 -24.03 1.20
C LYS A 336 -11.16 -22.83 1.03
N GLY A 337 -11.33 -22.05 2.10
CA GLY A 337 -12.12 -20.84 2.05
C GLY A 337 -13.62 -21.12 2.14
N ILE A 338 -14.42 -20.12 1.74
CA ILE A 338 -15.88 -20.14 1.89
C ILE A 338 -16.55 -21.33 1.16
N PRO A 339 -16.19 -21.68 -0.09
CA PRO A 339 -16.84 -22.81 -0.78
C PRO A 339 -16.67 -24.15 -0.05
N ALA A 340 -15.48 -24.41 0.53
CA ALA A 340 -15.22 -25.62 1.30
C ALA A 340 -16.05 -25.65 2.60
N ALA A 341 -16.19 -24.51 3.28
CA ALA A 341 -17.02 -24.41 4.48
C ALA A 341 -18.53 -24.59 4.21
N ILE A 342 -19.02 -24.20 3.04
CA ILE A 342 -20.42 -24.45 2.63
C ILE A 342 -20.63 -25.95 2.42
N LEU A 343 -19.78 -26.60 1.62
CA LEU A 343 -19.88 -28.04 1.37
C LEU A 343 -19.67 -28.86 2.66
N MET A 344 -18.85 -28.37 3.59
CA MET A 344 -18.74 -28.92 4.93
C MET A 344 -20.10 -28.93 5.65
N ALA A 345 -20.79 -27.80 5.66
CA ALA A 345 -22.09 -27.65 6.31
C ALA A 345 -23.16 -28.56 5.67
N ASP A 346 -23.16 -28.62 4.33
CA ASP A 346 -24.06 -29.49 3.57
C ASP A 346 -23.79 -30.96 3.87
N SER A 347 -22.51 -31.38 3.83
CA SER A 347 -22.11 -32.76 4.12
C SER A 347 -22.50 -33.17 5.53
N ARG A 348 -22.26 -32.29 6.52
CA ARG A 348 -22.66 -32.52 7.91
C ARG A 348 -24.18 -32.69 8.04
N GLY A 349 -24.95 -31.80 7.41
CA GLY A 349 -26.42 -31.88 7.42
C GLY A 349 -26.97 -33.14 6.76
N LEU A 350 -26.40 -33.51 5.61
CA LEU A 350 -26.78 -34.71 4.86
C LEU A 350 -26.45 -35.99 5.63
N ILE A 351 -25.27 -36.08 6.26
CA ILE A 351 -24.90 -37.23 7.10
C ILE A 351 -25.90 -37.37 8.26
N HIS A 352 -26.22 -36.26 8.94
CA HIS A 352 -27.16 -36.28 10.05
C HIS A 352 -28.57 -36.73 9.63
N ALA A 353 -29.04 -36.30 8.45
CA ALA A 353 -30.34 -36.71 7.91
C ALA A 353 -30.34 -38.17 7.44
N ALA A 354 -29.26 -38.63 6.81
CA ALA A 354 -29.14 -40.00 6.31
C ALA A 354 -28.99 -41.03 7.44
N ALA A 355 -28.27 -40.69 8.51
CA ALA A 355 -28.04 -41.55 9.66
C ALA A 355 -29.34 -41.90 10.43
N ASP A 356 -30.35 -41.03 10.42
CA ASP A 356 -31.66 -41.34 11.02
C ASP A 356 -32.34 -42.54 10.32
N HIS A 357 -31.96 -42.85 9.08
CA HIS A 357 -32.61 -43.89 8.27
C HIS A 357 -31.82 -45.21 8.24
N SER A 358 -30.51 -45.22 8.52
CA SER A 358 -29.68 -46.43 8.55
C SER A 358 -28.70 -46.42 9.72
N ALA A 359 -28.56 -47.57 10.38
CA ALA A 359 -27.50 -47.75 11.39
C ALA A 359 -26.17 -48.16 10.76
N ASP A 360 -26.16 -48.54 9.48
CA ASP A 360 -24.95 -48.88 8.75
C ASP A 360 -24.29 -47.59 8.21
N PRO A 361 -23.12 -47.19 8.73
CA PRO A 361 -22.44 -45.99 8.27
C PRO A 361 -22.04 -46.06 6.79
N ALA A 362 -21.81 -47.25 6.21
CA ALA A 362 -21.52 -47.38 4.78
C ALA A 362 -22.76 -47.03 3.93
N GLU A 363 -23.95 -47.47 4.33
CA GLU A 363 -25.20 -47.11 3.66
C GLU A 363 -25.49 -45.62 3.79
N THR A 364 -25.27 -45.04 4.98
CA THR A 364 -25.39 -43.61 5.24
C THR A 364 -24.52 -42.81 4.27
N LEU A 365 -23.23 -43.11 4.18
CA LEU A 365 -22.30 -42.41 3.28
C LEU A 365 -22.64 -42.64 1.80
N THR A 366 -23.15 -43.82 1.43
CA THR A 366 -23.62 -44.09 0.06
C THR A 366 -24.80 -43.20 -0.34
N ARG A 367 -25.74 -42.96 0.58
CA ARG A 367 -26.87 -42.04 0.36
C ARG A 367 -26.42 -40.59 0.24
N VAL A 368 -25.51 -40.16 1.12
CA VAL A 368 -24.93 -38.81 1.07
C VAL A 368 -24.20 -38.59 -0.25
N ASN A 369 -23.39 -39.56 -0.68
CA ASN A 369 -22.65 -39.48 -1.94
C ASN A 369 -23.55 -39.28 -3.15
N ARG A 370 -24.68 -40.00 -3.22
CA ARG A 370 -25.63 -39.85 -4.33
C ARG A 370 -26.13 -38.42 -4.45
N ILE A 371 -26.48 -37.79 -3.32
CA ILE A 371 -26.95 -36.40 -3.29
C ILE A 371 -25.85 -35.45 -3.73
N LEU A 372 -24.64 -35.57 -3.16
CA LEU A 372 -23.50 -34.71 -3.51
C LEU A 372 -23.08 -34.85 -4.98
N VAL A 373 -23.11 -36.06 -5.53
CA VAL A 373 -22.78 -36.34 -6.94
C VAL A 373 -23.87 -35.86 -7.89
N ASP A 374 -25.13 -35.81 -7.47
CA ASP A 374 -26.23 -35.27 -8.29
C ASP A 374 -26.19 -33.73 -8.33
N GLU A 375 -25.77 -33.09 -7.24
CA GLU A 375 -25.71 -31.62 -7.13
C GLU A 375 -24.50 -30.99 -7.87
N ARG A 376 -23.48 -31.76 -8.25
CA ARG A 376 -22.33 -31.47 -9.17
C ARG A 376 -21.68 -30.07 -9.15
N ALA A 377 -21.91 -29.23 -8.15
CA ALA A 377 -21.72 -27.80 -8.34
C ALA A 377 -20.26 -27.30 -8.28
N SER A 378 -19.28 -28.09 -7.82
CA SER A 378 -17.99 -27.47 -7.42
C SER A 378 -16.71 -28.26 -7.71
N GLY A 379 -16.77 -29.51 -8.17
CA GLY A 379 -15.57 -30.36 -8.31
C GLY A 379 -14.84 -30.64 -6.98
N LEU A 380 -15.45 -30.24 -5.86
CA LEU A 380 -15.00 -30.55 -4.51
C LEU A 380 -15.50 -31.92 -4.09
N PHE A 381 -14.79 -32.55 -3.18
CA PHE A 381 -15.10 -33.86 -2.67
C PHE A 381 -14.71 -33.96 -1.21
N VAL A 382 -15.23 -34.96 -0.51
CA VAL A 382 -15.10 -35.05 0.95
C VAL A 382 -14.53 -36.40 1.33
N THR A 383 -13.52 -36.39 2.19
CA THR A 383 -13.08 -37.59 2.90
C THR A 383 -13.87 -37.69 4.20
N VAL A 384 -14.39 -38.88 4.54
CA VAL A 384 -15.20 -39.06 5.75
C VAL A 384 -14.85 -40.35 6.46
N ALA A 385 -14.68 -40.31 7.79
CA ALA A 385 -14.80 -41.45 8.68
C ALA A 385 -16.11 -41.30 9.46
N HIS A 386 -17.03 -42.26 9.32
CA HIS A 386 -18.31 -42.24 10.01
C HIS A 386 -18.52 -43.55 10.76
N ALA A 387 -18.85 -43.44 12.05
CA ALA A 387 -19.17 -44.59 12.88
C ALA A 387 -20.52 -44.44 13.58
N THR A 388 -21.17 -45.57 13.81
CA THR A 388 -22.36 -45.70 14.67
C THR A 388 -21.96 -46.49 15.91
N LEU A 389 -22.21 -45.93 17.10
CA LEU A 389 -21.93 -46.54 18.39
C LEU A 389 -23.23 -46.80 19.16
N ASP A 390 -23.50 -48.05 19.50
CA ASP A 390 -24.49 -48.42 20.51
C ASP A 390 -23.83 -48.26 21.89
N THR A 391 -24.21 -47.20 22.61
CA THR A 391 -23.55 -46.77 23.85
C THR A 391 -23.82 -47.70 25.04
N ARG A 392 -24.83 -48.58 24.94
CA ARG A 392 -25.17 -49.57 25.97
C ARG A 392 -24.33 -50.84 25.85
N THR A 393 -24.02 -51.23 24.61
CA THR A 393 -23.29 -52.48 24.33
C THR A 393 -21.81 -52.26 24.04
N GLY A 394 -21.42 -51.02 23.68
CA GLY A 394 -20.09 -50.70 23.17
C GLY A 394 -19.87 -51.13 21.72
N ARG A 395 -20.92 -51.56 21.02
CA ARG A 395 -20.82 -52.01 19.62
C ARG A 395 -20.63 -50.80 18.70
N LEU A 396 -19.47 -50.74 18.06
CA LEU A 396 -19.08 -49.70 17.10
C LEU A 396 -19.05 -50.31 15.69
N VAL A 397 -19.76 -49.68 14.76
CA VAL A 397 -19.66 -49.98 13.33
C VAL A 397 -19.04 -48.76 12.64
N LEU A 398 -17.97 -48.94 11.87
CA LEU A 398 -17.21 -47.86 11.23
C LEU A 398 -17.16 -48.08 9.72
N ALA A 399 -17.41 -47.03 8.95
CA ALA A 399 -17.11 -46.95 7.52
C ALA A 399 -16.21 -45.75 7.23
N ARG A 400 -15.31 -45.91 6.26
CA ARG A 400 -14.34 -44.88 5.84
C ARG A 400 -14.46 -44.64 4.34
N ALA A 401 -14.67 -43.39 3.98
CA ALA A 401 -14.67 -42.88 2.61
C ALA A 401 -13.42 -42.04 2.37
N GLY A 402 -12.27 -42.69 2.16
CA GLY A 402 -10.99 -42.03 1.82
C GLY A 402 -10.35 -41.16 2.90
N HIS A 403 -10.90 -41.10 4.12
CA HIS A 403 -10.31 -40.36 5.25
C HIS A 403 -9.12 -41.10 5.86
N ASP A 404 -8.37 -40.48 6.75
CA ASP A 404 -7.26 -41.13 7.44
C ASP A 404 -7.73 -42.31 8.32
N PRO A 405 -6.85 -43.29 8.61
CA PRO A 405 -7.18 -44.41 9.49
C PRO A 405 -7.67 -43.95 10.87
N VAL A 406 -8.67 -44.66 11.42
CA VAL A 406 -9.18 -44.41 12.78
C VAL A 406 -8.37 -45.23 13.77
N HIS A 407 -7.98 -44.63 14.88
CA HIS A 407 -7.22 -45.32 15.92
C HIS A 407 -8.12 -45.66 17.11
N VAL A 408 -7.92 -46.83 17.70
CA VAL A 408 -8.55 -47.25 18.96
C VAL A 408 -7.45 -47.63 19.94
N LEU A 409 -7.39 -46.94 21.08
CA LEU A 409 -6.48 -47.26 22.18
C LEU A 409 -7.21 -48.18 23.15
N ARG A 410 -6.74 -49.42 23.28
CA ARG A 410 -7.27 -50.37 24.25
C ARG A 410 -6.84 -50.02 25.67
N ALA A 411 -7.63 -50.43 26.65
CA ALA A 411 -7.33 -50.24 28.07
C ALA A 411 -5.97 -50.84 28.51
N ASP A 412 -5.46 -51.84 27.80
CA ASP A 412 -4.14 -52.45 28.04
C ASP A 412 -2.97 -51.68 27.41
N GLY A 413 -3.25 -50.56 26.72
CA GLY A 413 -2.28 -49.72 26.02
C GLY A 413 -2.01 -50.11 24.57
N ARG A 414 -2.67 -51.15 24.03
CA ARG A 414 -2.54 -51.53 22.62
C ARG A 414 -3.25 -50.53 21.71
N LEU A 415 -2.56 -50.06 20.67
CA LEU A 415 -3.16 -49.24 19.60
C LEU A 415 -3.61 -50.12 18.43
N GLU A 416 -4.89 -50.07 18.10
CA GLU A 416 -5.47 -50.70 16.92
C GLU A 416 -5.75 -49.65 15.85
N ILE A 417 -5.26 -49.89 14.64
CA ILE A 417 -5.45 -49.00 13.48
C ILE A 417 -6.53 -49.60 12.58
N LEU A 418 -7.60 -48.87 12.40
CA LEU A 418 -8.78 -49.25 11.63
C LEU A 418 -8.77 -48.54 10.28
N GLU A 419 -8.62 -49.31 9.21
CA GLU A 419 -8.57 -48.78 7.85
C GLU A 419 -9.46 -49.60 6.89
N PRO A 420 -10.79 -49.58 7.06
CA PRO A 420 -11.67 -50.22 6.09
C PRO A 420 -11.48 -49.56 4.71
N PRO A 421 -11.53 -50.33 3.61
CA PRO A 421 -11.42 -49.78 2.27
C PRO A 421 -12.66 -48.94 1.94
N GLY A 422 -12.43 -47.83 1.24
CA GLY A 422 -13.50 -47.01 0.70
C GLY A 422 -13.00 -45.76 0.00
N ARG A 423 -13.76 -45.30 -0.99
CA ARG A 423 -13.45 -44.11 -1.78
C ARG A 423 -14.12 -42.87 -1.20
N LEU A 424 -13.49 -41.72 -1.41
CA LEU A 424 -14.00 -40.40 -1.06
C LEU A 424 -15.37 -40.12 -1.70
N ILE A 425 -16.22 -39.37 -0.99
CA ILE A 425 -17.58 -39.06 -1.42
C ILE A 425 -17.63 -37.77 -2.24
N GLY A 426 -18.61 -37.63 -3.13
CA GLY A 426 -18.83 -36.47 -3.99
C GLY A 426 -18.09 -36.51 -5.33
N MET A 427 -17.20 -37.50 -5.56
CA MET A 427 -16.41 -37.59 -6.79
C MET A 427 -16.90 -38.66 -7.79
N VAL A 428 -17.35 -39.82 -7.30
CA VAL A 428 -17.76 -40.96 -8.12
C VAL A 428 -19.15 -41.44 -7.73
N ALA A 429 -19.97 -41.84 -8.71
CA ALA A 429 -21.37 -42.21 -8.47
C ALA A 429 -21.50 -43.51 -7.66
N GLU A 430 -20.67 -44.51 -7.97
CA GLU A 430 -20.66 -45.80 -7.28
C GLU A 430 -19.55 -45.82 -6.22
N LEU A 431 -19.93 -46.09 -4.98
CA LEU A 431 -19.02 -46.24 -3.85
C LEU A 431 -19.02 -47.69 -3.37
N ASP A 432 -17.84 -48.30 -3.41
CA ASP A 432 -17.57 -49.56 -2.70
C ASP A 432 -17.03 -49.22 -1.31
N LEU A 433 -17.94 -49.05 -0.34
CA LEU A 433 -17.58 -48.85 1.07
C LEU A 433 -17.72 -50.17 1.83
N ALA A 434 -16.68 -50.51 2.58
CA ALA A 434 -16.77 -51.58 3.58
C ALA A 434 -17.00 -50.98 4.97
N ALA A 435 -17.90 -51.60 5.73
CA ALA A 435 -18.03 -51.36 7.16
C ALA A 435 -17.26 -52.43 7.94
N ILE A 436 -16.65 -52.04 9.04
CA ILE A 436 -16.09 -52.97 10.03
C ILE A 436 -16.82 -52.80 11.36
N GLU A 437 -16.90 -53.89 12.11
CA GLU A 437 -17.56 -53.92 13.42
C GLU A 437 -16.54 -54.32 14.49
N LEU A 438 -16.58 -53.62 15.61
CA LEU A 438 -15.84 -53.94 16.81
C LEU A 438 -16.64 -53.60 18.07
N ARG A 439 -16.14 -54.05 19.21
CA ARG A 439 -16.66 -53.68 20.52
C ARG A 439 -15.63 -52.88 21.29
N LEU A 440 -16.05 -51.77 21.86
CA LEU A 440 -15.30 -50.98 22.83
C LEU A 440 -15.64 -51.47 24.23
N GLU A 441 -14.60 -51.71 25.02
CA GLU A 441 -14.71 -52.14 26.42
C GLU A 441 -14.38 -50.97 27.37
N PRO A 442 -14.76 -51.04 28.65
CA PRO A 442 -14.43 -49.99 29.61
C PRO A 442 -12.92 -49.72 29.68
N GLY A 443 -12.54 -48.45 29.50
CA GLY A 443 -11.14 -48.01 29.47
C GLY A 443 -10.53 -47.88 28.07
N ASP A 444 -11.25 -48.29 27.02
CA ASP A 444 -10.86 -48.02 25.63
C ASP A 444 -11.13 -46.54 25.27
N ALA A 445 -10.34 -45.97 24.33
CA ALA A 445 -10.44 -44.59 23.85
C ALA A 445 -10.29 -44.48 22.32
#